data_AF-A0A9W9W0K1-F1
#
_entry.id   AF-A0A9W9W0K1-F1
#
_cell.length_a   1.000
_cell.length_b   1.000
_cell.length_c   1.000
_cell.angle_alpha   90.00
_cell.angle_beta   90.00
_cell.angle_gamma   90.00
#
_symmetry.space_group_name_H-M   'P 1'
#
loop_
_entity.id
_entity.type
_entity.pdbx_description
1 polymer ?
#
loop_
_entity_poly.entity_id
_entity_poly.type
_entity_poly.pdbx_seq_one_letter_code
_entity_poly.pdbx_strand_id
1 'polypeptide(L)'
;MILQTMQRHLEHSAFQFVQKWLLPQPLAVGWTCPEVLELHKFFKFLAKNRLKISSEKCRANITTVQNLCHSIASIRHAAVHRLTQDRDSLLEMVYAAIEFCLCIGESPDAEGPGHFFRFLQNTLPKQPIILSHVRNHRMGILGRLCGTRPHTYGSQSKVSA
;
A
#
# COMPACT_ATOMS: atom_id res chain seq x y z
N MET A 1 -18.26 -2.83 -9.68
CA MET A 1 -17.20 -2.04 -10.36
C MET A 1 -16.23 -1.34 -9.39
N ILE A 2 -16.04 -1.84 -8.15
CA ILE A 2 -15.03 -1.28 -7.22
C ILE A 2 -13.73 -2.08 -7.24
N LEU A 3 -13.82 -3.42 -7.24
CA LEU A 3 -12.67 -4.32 -7.25
C LEU A 3 -11.81 -4.20 -8.51
N GLN A 4 -12.42 -4.06 -9.69
CA GLN A 4 -11.68 -3.84 -10.94
C GLN A 4 -10.88 -2.54 -10.90
N THR A 5 -11.43 -1.52 -10.27
CA THR A 5 -10.76 -0.23 -10.16
C THR A 5 -9.65 -0.26 -9.11
N MET A 6 -9.88 -0.96 -7.99
CA MET A 6 -8.84 -1.26 -7.00
C MET A 6 -7.68 -2.04 -7.64
N GLN A 7 -7.98 -3.08 -8.42
CA GLN A 7 -6.98 -3.87 -9.13
C GLN A 7 -6.09 -2.99 -10.01
N ARG A 8 -6.70 -2.15 -10.88
CA ARG A 8 -5.93 -1.25 -11.76
C ARG A 8 -5.05 -0.28 -10.99
N HIS A 9 -5.57 0.27 -9.88
CA HIS A 9 -4.80 1.20 -9.07
C HIS A 9 -3.59 0.51 -8.43
N LEU A 10 -3.79 -0.68 -7.85
CA LEU A 10 -2.72 -1.47 -7.25
C LEU A 10 -1.65 -1.85 -8.28
N GLU A 11 -2.04 -2.24 -9.49
CA GLU A 11 -1.13 -2.52 -10.61
C GLU A 11 -0.32 -1.28 -11.00
N HIS A 12 -0.98 -0.11 -11.06
CA HIS A 12 -0.33 1.16 -11.38
C HIS A 12 0.70 1.56 -10.31
N SER A 13 0.32 1.53 -9.03
CA SER A 13 1.21 1.88 -7.92
C SER A 13 2.39 0.91 -7.82
N ALA A 14 2.16 -0.39 -8.03
CA ALA A 14 3.22 -1.39 -8.11
C ALA A 14 4.18 -1.11 -9.27
N PHE A 15 3.66 -0.74 -10.44
CA PHE A 15 4.48 -0.39 -11.60
C PHE A 15 5.38 0.82 -11.34
N GLN A 16 4.80 1.89 -10.81
CA GLN A 16 5.55 3.10 -10.42
C GLN A 16 6.64 2.78 -9.39
N PHE A 17 6.35 1.92 -8.42
CA PHE A 17 7.34 1.49 -7.43
C PHE A 17 8.53 0.78 -8.08
N VAL A 18 8.27 -0.17 -8.98
CA VAL A 18 9.35 -0.91 -9.67
C VAL A 18 10.17 0.02 -10.56
N GLN A 19 9.53 0.95 -11.27
CA GLN A 19 10.24 1.96 -12.06
C GLN A 19 11.12 2.85 -11.18
N LYS A 20 10.63 3.28 -10.01
CA LYS A 20 11.39 4.18 -9.14
C LYS A 20 12.61 3.50 -8.50
N TRP A 21 12.47 2.25 -8.06
CA TRP A 21 13.45 1.63 -7.16
C TRP A 21 14.20 0.44 -7.74
N LEU A 22 13.76 -0.09 -8.87
CA LEU A 22 14.29 -1.33 -9.47
C LEU A 22 14.59 -1.14 -10.97
N LEU A 23 14.72 0.08 -11.47
CA LEU A 23 15.30 0.28 -12.81
C LEU A 23 16.78 -0.18 -12.84
N PRO A 24 17.25 -0.79 -13.95
CA PRO A 24 16.55 -1.08 -15.21
C PRO A 24 15.83 -2.45 -15.27
N GLN A 25 15.67 -3.16 -14.15
CA GLN A 25 15.14 -4.54 -14.14
C GLN A 25 13.72 -4.74 -14.72
N PRO A 26 12.69 -3.87 -14.53
CA PRO A 26 11.36 -4.09 -15.12
C PRO A 26 11.38 -4.16 -16.65
N LEU A 27 12.28 -3.42 -17.31
CA LEU A 27 12.41 -3.45 -18.76
C LEU A 27 12.94 -4.82 -19.23
N ALA A 28 13.87 -5.42 -18.47
CA ALA A 28 14.43 -6.73 -18.76
C ALA A 28 13.43 -7.89 -18.60
N VAL A 29 12.38 -7.73 -17.77
CA VAL A 29 11.26 -8.69 -17.67
C VAL A 29 10.04 -8.30 -18.51
N GLY A 30 10.16 -7.28 -19.36
CA GLY A 30 9.11 -6.90 -20.32
C GLY A 30 7.91 -6.16 -19.72
N TRP A 31 8.04 -5.59 -18.51
CA TRP A 31 6.99 -4.75 -17.93
C TRP A 31 7.04 -3.36 -18.54
N THR A 32 6.31 -3.18 -19.63
CA THR A 32 6.19 -1.91 -20.36
C THR A 32 5.03 -1.05 -19.86
N CYS A 33 4.02 -1.65 -19.23
CA CYS A 33 2.87 -0.95 -18.65
C CYS A 33 2.33 -1.67 -17.40
N PRO A 34 1.50 -1.00 -16.57
CA PRO A 34 0.93 -1.55 -15.35
C PRO A 34 0.16 -2.86 -15.53
N GLU A 35 -0.60 -2.98 -16.62
CA GLU A 35 -1.47 -4.13 -16.88
C GLU A 35 -0.67 -5.42 -17.13
N VAL A 36 0.53 -5.29 -17.70
CA VAL A 36 1.43 -6.42 -18.01
C VAL A 36 2.19 -6.89 -16.76
N LEU A 37 2.31 -6.03 -15.74
CA LEU A 37 3.04 -6.34 -14.51
C LEU A 37 2.43 -7.51 -13.75
N GLU A 38 1.09 -7.62 -13.72
CA GLU A 38 0.29 -8.59 -12.95
C GLU A 38 0.74 -8.74 -11.48
N LEU A 39 -0.11 -8.37 -10.51
CA LEU A 39 0.28 -8.30 -9.08
C LEU A 39 0.98 -9.57 -8.54
N HIS A 40 0.55 -10.77 -8.95
CA HIS A 40 1.19 -12.02 -8.53
C HIS A 40 2.65 -12.19 -9.03
N LYS A 41 2.98 -11.68 -10.22
CA LYS A 41 4.36 -11.66 -10.73
C LYS A 41 5.18 -10.59 -10.01
N PHE A 42 4.56 -9.46 -9.68
CA PHE A 42 5.18 -8.41 -8.87
C PHE A 42 5.70 -8.93 -7.52
N PHE A 43 4.90 -9.68 -6.76
CA PHE A 43 5.36 -10.23 -5.48
C PHE A 43 6.56 -11.17 -5.65
N LYS A 44 6.53 -12.06 -6.65
CA LYS A 44 7.68 -12.94 -6.96
C LYS A 44 8.93 -12.16 -7.33
N PHE A 45 8.77 -11.11 -8.13
CA PHE A 45 9.87 -10.25 -8.55
C PHE A 45 10.46 -9.46 -7.38
N LEU A 46 9.61 -8.93 -6.49
CA LEU A 46 10.01 -8.18 -5.31
C LEU A 46 10.82 -9.04 -4.34
N ALA A 47 10.39 -10.28 -4.11
CA ALA A 47 11.13 -11.24 -3.27
C ALA A 47 12.54 -11.51 -3.83
N LYS A 48 12.65 -11.71 -5.15
CA LYS A 48 13.93 -11.98 -5.82
C LYS A 48 14.88 -10.79 -5.83
N ASN A 49 14.35 -9.56 -5.90
CA ASN A 49 15.15 -8.34 -6.05
C ASN A 49 15.20 -7.48 -4.78
N ARG A 50 14.76 -8.01 -3.62
CA ARG A 50 14.72 -7.30 -2.33
C ARG A 50 16.01 -6.56 -2.00
N LEU A 51 17.16 -7.19 -2.22
CA LEU A 51 18.47 -6.62 -1.89
C LEU A 51 18.89 -5.49 -2.85
N LYS A 52 18.27 -5.41 -4.03
CA LYS A 52 18.58 -4.40 -5.05
C LYS A 52 17.80 -3.10 -4.84
N ILE A 53 16.81 -3.08 -3.94
CA ILE A 53 16.08 -1.87 -3.61
C ILE A 53 17.00 -0.91 -2.84
N SER A 54 17.21 0.26 -3.42
CA SER A 54 18.10 1.29 -2.87
C SER A 54 17.55 1.94 -1.59
N SER A 55 16.23 2.07 -1.46
CA SER A 55 15.58 2.60 -0.26
C SER A 55 15.53 1.57 0.87
N GLU A 56 16.22 1.85 1.98
CA GLU A 56 16.17 1.03 3.19
C GLU A 56 14.76 0.92 3.78
N LYS A 57 14.02 2.04 3.83
CA LYS A 57 12.60 2.07 4.25
C LYS A 57 11.75 1.12 3.41
N CYS A 58 11.87 1.19 2.08
CA CYS A 58 11.13 0.29 1.20
C CYS A 58 11.54 -1.17 1.41
N ARG A 59 12.84 -1.43 1.59
CA ARG A 59 13.39 -2.78 1.84
C ARG A 59 12.92 -3.39 3.16
N ALA A 60 12.74 -2.57 4.20
CA ALA A 60 12.15 -2.97 5.46
C ALA A 60 10.67 -3.38 5.30
N ASN A 61 9.92 -2.65 4.47
CA ASN A 61 8.51 -2.91 4.24
C ASN A 61 8.23 -4.14 3.34
N ILE A 62 9.21 -4.68 2.62
CA ILE A 62 8.98 -5.79 1.68
C ILE A 62 8.34 -7.00 2.35
N THR A 63 8.73 -7.33 3.59
CA THR A 63 8.13 -8.47 4.30
C THR A 63 6.63 -8.27 4.49
N THR A 64 6.21 -7.06 4.88
CA THR A 64 4.78 -6.69 4.97
C THR A 64 4.10 -6.77 3.61
N VAL A 65 4.73 -6.26 2.56
CA VAL A 65 4.21 -6.37 1.18
C VAL A 65 4.02 -7.84 0.77
N GLN A 66 4.96 -8.73 1.09
CA GLN A 66 4.84 -10.17 0.80
C GLN A 66 3.69 -10.82 1.55
N ASN A 67 3.47 -10.45 2.82
CA ASN A 67 2.35 -10.96 3.62
C ASN A 67 0.98 -10.58 3.02
N LEU A 68 0.90 -9.44 2.34
CA LEU A 68 -0.32 -8.98 1.65
C LEU A 68 -0.57 -9.72 0.32
N CYS A 69 0.35 -10.55 -0.17
CA CYS A 69 0.25 -11.19 -1.48
C CYS A 69 -1.07 -11.93 -1.68
N HIS A 70 -1.54 -12.68 -0.69
CA HIS A 70 -2.78 -13.45 -0.78
C HIS A 70 -4.01 -12.52 -0.86
N SER A 71 -4.09 -11.51 0.01
CA SER A 71 -5.20 -10.55 0.02
C SER A 71 -5.27 -9.75 -1.29
N ILE A 72 -4.12 -9.30 -1.79
CA ILE A 72 -4.03 -8.57 -3.06
C ILE A 72 -4.37 -9.48 -4.26
N ALA A 73 -3.93 -10.74 -4.24
CA ALA A 73 -4.33 -11.72 -5.25
C ALA A 73 -5.85 -12.00 -5.22
N SER A 74 -6.45 -12.02 -4.03
CA SER A 74 -7.91 -12.18 -3.85
C SER A 74 -8.69 -11.02 -4.49
N ILE A 75 -8.22 -9.77 -4.34
CA ILE A 75 -8.83 -8.60 -5.02
C ILE A 75 -8.85 -8.80 -6.53
N ARG A 76 -7.73 -9.23 -7.12
CA ARG A 76 -7.64 -9.52 -8.56
C ARG A 76 -8.59 -10.64 -8.96
N HIS A 77 -8.59 -11.74 -8.23
CA HIS A 77 -9.45 -12.89 -8.52
C HIS A 77 -10.94 -12.47 -8.50
N ALA A 78 -11.36 -11.76 -7.46
CA ALA A 78 -12.72 -11.26 -7.34
C ALA A 78 -13.07 -10.22 -8.43
N ALA A 79 -12.12 -9.37 -8.82
CA ALA A 79 -12.30 -8.40 -9.91
C ALA A 79 -12.47 -9.06 -11.30
N VAL A 80 -11.64 -10.06 -11.61
CA VAL A 80 -11.62 -10.78 -12.88
C VAL A 80 -12.88 -11.64 -13.05
N HIS A 81 -13.26 -12.37 -12.00
CA HIS A 81 -14.46 -13.22 -12.01
C HIS A 81 -15.74 -12.49 -11.60
N ARG A 82 -15.65 -11.17 -11.38
CA ARG A 82 -16.79 -10.29 -11.00
C ARG A 82 -17.57 -10.82 -9.79
N LEU A 83 -16.85 -11.35 -8.80
CA LEU A 83 -17.45 -11.92 -7.60
C LEU A 83 -18.08 -10.82 -6.75
N THR A 84 -19.30 -11.06 -6.28
CA THR A 84 -19.93 -10.24 -5.25
C THR A 84 -19.22 -10.45 -3.93
N GLN A 85 -18.99 -9.37 -3.20
CA GLN A 85 -18.38 -9.42 -1.86
C GLN A 85 -19.39 -8.89 -0.86
N ASP A 86 -19.49 -9.55 0.28
CA ASP A 86 -20.16 -8.94 1.43
C ASP A 86 -19.35 -7.73 1.93
N ARG A 87 -19.96 -6.95 2.81
CA ARG A 87 -19.38 -5.71 3.32
C ARG A 87 -18.04 -5.93 4.01
N ASP A 88 -17.93 -6.99 4.81
CA ASP A 88 -16.78 -7.21 5.67
C ASP A 88 -15.61 -7.72 4.82
N SER A 89 -15.86 -8.65 3.88
CA SER A 89 -14.87 -9.07 2.87
C SER A 89 -14.36 -7.89 2.02
N LEU A 90 -15.24 -6.98 1.60
CA LEU A 90 -14.85 -5.79 0.86
C LEU A 90 -13.98 -4.84 1.70
N LEU A 91 -14.30 -4.66 2.99
CA LEU A 91 -13.52 -3.84 3.90
C LEU A 91 -12.11 -4.40 4.10
N GLU A 92 -11.97 -5.71 4.30
CA GLU A 92 -10.67 -6.37 4.42
C GLU A 92 -9.83 -6.21 3.15
N MET A 93 -10.45 -6.36 1.98
CA MET A 93 -9.79 -6.09 0.69
C MET A 93 -9.33 -4.62 0.58
N VAL A 94 -10.15 -3.67 1.04
CA VAL A 94 -9.80 -2.25 1.05
C VAL A 94 -8.63 -1.99 1.99
N TYR A 95 -8.63 -2.56 3.20
CA TYR A 95 -7.53 -2.42 4.15
C TYR A 95 -6.22 -2.98 3.61
N ALA A 96 -6.25 -4.19 3.04
CA ALA A 96 -5.08 -4.80 2.43
C ALA A 96 -4.51 -3.94 1.29
N ALA A 97 -5.39 -3.36 0.46
CA ALA A 97 -4.99 -2.46 -0.62
C ALA A 97 -4.36 -1.16 -0.09
N ILE A 98 -4.91 -0.57 0.98
CA ILE A 98 -4.34 0.63 1.62
C ILE A 98 -2.96 0.31 2.19
N GLU A 99 -2.84 -0.78 2.94
CA GLU A 99 -1.56 -1.19 3.54
C GLU A 99 -0.51 -1.44 2.45
N PHE A 100 -0.90 -2.09 1.36
CA PHE A 100 -0.03 -2.30 0.21
C PHE A 100 0.50 -0.98 -0.36
N CYS A 101 -0.38 -0.05 -0.73
CA CYS A 101 0.00 1.26 -1.30
C CYS A 101 0.93 2.05 -0.38
N LEU A 102 0.66 2.04 0.94
CA LEU A 102 1.51 2.70 1.92
C LEU A 102 2.88 2.05 2.05
N CYS A 103 2.95 0.71 2.01
CA CYS A 103 4.20 -0.03 2.15
C CYS A 103 5.12 0.16 0.93
N ILE A 104 4.55 0.24 -0.28
CA ILE A 104 5.30 0.53 -1.51
C ILE A 104 5.52 2.02 -1.74
N GLY A 105 5.16 2.87 -0.77
CA GLY A 105 5.57 4.27 -0.79
C GLY A 105 4.87 5.11 -1.85
N GLU A 106 3.57 4.90 -2.11
CA GLU A 106 2.72 6.03 -2.49
C GLU A 106 2.99 7.12 -1.44
N SER A 107 3.67 8.19 -1.84
CA SER A 107 4.19 9.13 -0.85
C SER A 107 3.00 9.73 -0.10
N PRO A 108 2.99 9.67 1.24
CA PRO A 108 2.17 10.57 2.02
C PRO A 108 2.86 11.94 2.00
N ASP A 109 3.07 12.55 0.83
CA ASP A 109 3.59 13.91 0.79
C ASP A 109 2.49 14.88 1.27
N ALA A 110 2.83 15.51 2.40
CA ALA A 110 2.36 16.69 3.13
C ALA A 110 0.93 17.25 3.00
N GLU A 111 0.14 17.01 1.96
CA GLU A 111 -1.04 17.84 1.65
C GLU A 111 -2.28 17.02 1.25
N GLY A 112 -2.36 15.72 1.63
CA GLY A 112 -3.63 15.02 1.46
C GLY A 112 -3.66 13.50 1.60
N PRO A 113 -4.85 12.91 1.40
CA PRO A 113 -4.95 11.48 1.17
C PRO A 113 -4.21 11.09 -0.11
N GLY A 114 -3.33 10.08 -0.01
CA GLY A 114 -2.67 9.47 -1.18
C GLY A 114 -3.68 9.12 -2.27
N HIS A 115 -3.22 9.02 -3.52
CA HIS A 115 -4.08 8.86 -4.69
C HIS A 115 -5.11 7.73 -4.50
N PHE A 116 -4.71 6.61 -3.90
CA PHE A 116 -5.61 5.50 -3.62
C PHE A 116 -6.69 5.84 -2.57
N PHE A 117 -6.35 6.57 -1.51
CA PHE A 117 -7.30 6.91 -0.46
C PHE A 117 -8.33 7.95 -0.93
N ARG A 118 -7.89 8.96 -1.70
CA ARG A 118 -8.81 9.91 -2.35
C ARG A 118 -9.76 9.17 -3.29
N PHE A 119 -9.23 8.20 -4.03
CA PHE A 119 -10.02 7.34 -4.90
C PHE A 119 -11.07 6.53 -4.12
N LEU A 120 -10.70 5.90 -3.00
CA LEU A 120 -11.62 5.17 -2.14
C LEU A 120 -12.72 6.07 -1.58
N GLN A 121 -12.39 7.29 -1.15
CA GLN A 121 -13.37 8.27 -0.66
C GLN A 121 -14.41 8.66 -1.72
N ASN A 122 -14.01 8.71 -2.99
CA ASN A 122 -14.89 9.06 -4.09
C ASN A 122 -15.71 7.86 -4.60
N THR A 123 -15.23 6.63 -4.39
CA THR A 123 -15.80 5.42 -4.98
C THR A 123 -16.65 4.62 -4.01
N LEU A 124 -16.28 4.60 -2.72
CA LEU A 124 -17.12 3.99 -1.69
C LEU A 124 -18.35 4.88 -1.47
N PRO A 125 -19.53 4.29 -1.21
CA PRO A 125 -20.68 5.07 -0.81
C PRO A 125 -20.29 5.93 0.40
N LYS A 126 -20.78 7.18 0.46
CA LYS A 126 -20.51 8.15 1.56
C LYS A 126 -21.13 7.69 2.89
N GLN A 127 -20.92 6.44 3.28
CA GLN A 127 -21.25 5.91 4.57
C GLN A 127 -20.17 6.39 5.53
N PRO A 128 -20.49 7.28 6.49
CA PRO A 128 -19.49 7.89 7.36
C PRO A 128 -18.74 6.87 8.20
N ILE A 129 -19.35 5.71 8.47
CA ILE A 129 -18.74 4.59 9.20
C ILE A 129 -17.61 3.94 8.37
N ILE A 130 -17.86 3.57 7.12
CA ILE A 130 -16.84 2.94 6.28
C ILE A 130 -15.63 3.86 6.09
N LEU A 131 -15.88 5.15 5.88
CA LEU A 131 -14.82 6.16 5.71
C LEU A 131 -14.02 6.40 6.99
N SER A 132 -14.67 6.40 8.16
CA SER A 132 -13.96 6.56 9.45
C SER A 132 -13.08 5.36 9.75
N HIS A 133 -13.57 4.14 9.48
CA HIS A 133 -12.80 2.91 9.62
C HIS A 133 -11.58 2.88 8.69
N VAL A 134 -11.77 3.20 7.40
CA VAL A 134 -10.69 3.30 6.41
C VAL A 134 -9.65 4.37 6.81
N ARG A 135 -10.10 5.52 7.32
CA ARG A 135 -9.21 6.57 7.84
C ARG A 135 -8.41 6.11 9.05
N ASN A 136 -9.06 5.54 10.05
CA ASN A 136 -8.42 5.07 11.28
C ASN A 136 -7.41 3.96 10.99
N HIS A 137 -7.76 3.02 10.11
CA HIS A 137 -6.86 1.94 9.69
C HIS A 137 -5.61 2.48 8.99
N ARG A 138 -5.78 3.43 8.05
CA ARG A 138 -4.67 4.13 7.40
C ARG A 138 -3.75 4.82 8.42
N MET A 139 -4.31 5.53 9.40
CA MET A 139 -3.52 6.19 10.44
C MET A 139 -2.75 5.18 11.30
N GLY A 140 -3.36 4.04 11.63
CA GLY A 140 -2.70 2.95 12.33
C GLY A 140 -1.51 2.38 11.56
N ILE A 141 -1.64 2.16 10.24
CA ILE A 141 -0.54 1.71 9.38
C ILE A 141 0.57 2.77 9.32
N LEU A 142 0.22 4.04 9.11
CA LEU A 142 1.20 5.14 9.06
C LEU A 142 2.00 5.24 10.37
N GLY A 143 1.35 5.07 11.53
CA GLY A 143 2.03 5.02 12.82
C GLY A 143 3.06 3.89 12.90
N ARG A 144 2.75 2.70 12.36
CA ARG A 144 3.68 1.56 12.28
C ARG A 144 4.84 1.83 11.31
N LEU A 145 4.57 2.44 10.15
CA LEU A 145 5.56 2.66 9.08
C LEU A 145 6.49 3.87 9.33
N CYS A 146 6.06 4.87 10.10
CA CYS A 146 6.82 6.10 10.34
C CYS A 146 7.59 6.12 11.68
N GLY A 147 7.40 5.13 12.56
CA GLY A 147 8.26 4.95 13.74
C GLY A 147 8.34 6.15 14.69
N THR A 148 7.26 6.91 14.90
CA THR A 148 7.27 7.92 15.96
C THR A 148 7.23 7.26 17.34
N ARG A 149 8.40 7.27 18.00
CA ARG A 149 8.50 7.23 19.46
C ARG A 149 7.53 8.27 20.06
N PRO A 150 6.86 8.01 21.19
CA PRO A 150 6.19 9.07 21.92
C PRO A 150 7.24 10.12 22.33
N HIS A 151 7.00 11.36 21.92
CA HIS A 151 7.78 12.52 22.29
C HIS A 151 7.48 12.84 23.76
N THR A 152 8.19 12.21 24.71
CA THR A 152 8.12 12.63 26.12
C THR A 152 8.99 13.87 26.30
N TYR A 153 8.33 14.99 26.53
CA TYR A 153 8.86 16.27 26.97
C TYR A 153 9.95 16.09 28.03
N GLY A 154 11.06 16.83 27.85
CA GLY A 154 12.10 16.95 28.86
C GLY A 154 11.55 17.53 30.16
N SER A 155 11.94 16.95 31.29
CA SER A 155 11.84 17.55 32.61
C SER A 155 13.20 17.48 33.29
N GLN A 156 13.85 18.64 33.27
CA GLN A 156 14.72 19.22 34.29
C GLN A 156 15.59 18.27 35.14
N SER A 157 16.90 18.33 34.91
CA SER A 157 17.89 18.24 35.99
C SER A 157 18.54 19.61 36.14
N LYS A 158 18.07 20.40 37.11
CA LYS A 158 18.88 21.47 37.69
C LYS A 158 19.86 20.81 38.65
N VAL A 159 21.13 20.80 38.28
CA VAL A 159 22.24 20.62 39.22
C VAL A 159 22.54 22.02 39.76
N SER A 160 22.23 22.25 41.03
CA SER A 160 22.75 23.40 41.78
C SER A 160 24.12 23.03 42.32
N ALA A 161 25.06 23.96 42.15
CA ALA A 161 26.34 24.01 42.86
C ALA A 161 26.15 24.33 44.35
#